data_AF-A0A7S4CBG3-F1
#
_entry.id   AF-A0A7S4CBG3-F1
#
_cell.length_a   1.000
_cell.length_b   1.000
_cell.length_c   1.000
_cell.angle_alpha   90.00
_cell.angle_beta   90.00
_cell.angle_gamma   90.00
#
_symmetry.space_group_name_H-M   'P 1'
#
loop_
_entity.id
_entity.type
_entity.pdbx_description
1 polymer ?
#
loop_
_entity_poly.entity_id
_entity_poly.type
_entity_poly.pdbx_seq_one_letter_code
_entity_poly.pdbx_strand_id
1 'polypeptide(L)'
;PGYQSVVQAPLLAGGRVTTLPLRASDGWGVRLDEVAAAIGPNTRAIWINMPHNPSGTLMSREQQADLIDLADRHGLHILSDEVYRMLEHDPSDRLPAMATAYSRGISVVTLSKPWGACGVTVGWVASRDRDLIDAVADAQYFGTACPARSSELQALMVLRASDVILQRNLAIARRNKGLLEAFMARHGDLFTWVPPRAGAIAALRFLG
;
A
#
# COMPACT_ATOMS: atom_id res chain seq x y z
N PRO A 1 -1.49 9.29 -7.78
CA PRO A 1 -0.19 8.65 -8.09
C PRO A 1 -0.21 7.21 -7.57
N GLY A 2 0.40 6.25 -8.26
CA GLY A 2 0.37 4.85 -7.87
C GLY A 2 1.29 4.02 -8.77
N TYR A 3 1.51 2.75 -8.41
CA TYR A 3 2.37 1.87 -9.21
C TYR A 3 1.79 1.66 -10.61
N GLN A 4 2.60 1.89 -11.64
CA GLN A 4 2.16 1.81 -13.05
C GLN A 4 1.58 0.44 -13.42
N SER A 5 2.12 -0.64 -12.86
CA SER A 5 1.65 -2.02 -13.08
C SER A 5 0.17 -2.20 -12.76
N VAL A 6 -0.36 -1.45 -11.80
CA VAL A 6 -1.74 -1.54 -11.34
C VAL A 6 -2.72 -0.97 -12.35
N VAL A 7 -2.31 0.04 -13.11
CA VAL A 7 -3.12 0.59 -14.20
C VAL A 7 -2.95 -0.26 -15.45
N GLN A 8 -1.72 -0.68 -15.75
CA GLN A 8 -1.42 -1.40 -16.99
C GLN A 8 -1.97 -2.83 -17.00
N ALA A 9 -1.89 -3.57 -15.90
CA ALA A 9 -2.32 -4.98 -15.88
C ALA A 9 -3.83 -5.14 -16.19
N PRO A 10 -4.77 -4.38 -15.58
CA PRO A 10 -6.18 -4.44 -15.95
C PRO A 10 -6.43 -4.00 -17.41
N LEU A 11 -5.72 -3.00 -17.91
CA LEU A 11 -5.87 -2.54 -19.30
C LEU A 11 -5.41 -3.63 -20.30
N LEU A 12 -4.29 -4.29 -20.03
CA LEU A 12 -3.79 -5.40 -20.85
C LEU A 12 -4.72 -6.62 -20.82
N ALA A 13 -5.43 -6.82 -19.71
CA ALA A 13 -6.48 -7.83 -19.58
C ALA A 13 -7.82 -7.43 -20.24
N GLY A 14 -7.88 -6.31 -20.98
CA GLY A 14 -9.09 -5.80 -21.63
C GLY A 14 -10.07 -5.08 -20.70
N GLY A 15 -9.66 -4.80 -19.46
CA GLY A 15 -10.42 -4.05 -18.48
C GLY A 15 -10.40 -2.55 -18.70
N ARG A 16 -11.17 -1.82 -17.88
CA ARG A 16 -11.20 -0.36 -17.85
C ARG A 16 -10.77 0.11 -16.47
N VAL A 17 -9.99 1.20 -16.43
CA VAL A 17 -9.49 1.78 -15.17
C VAL A 17 -9.93 3.22 -15.07
N THR A 18 -10.61 3.56 -13.98
CA THR A 18 -10.86 4.94 -13.55
C THR A 18 -9.84 5.29 -12.48
N THR A 19 -9.02 6.31 -12.73
CA THR A 19 -7.98 6.73 -11.78
C THR A 19 -8.45 7.92 -10.96
N LEU A 20 -8.32 7.82 -9.63
CA LEU A 20 -8.63 8.90 -8.69
C LEU A 20 -7.32 9.46 -8.12
N PRO A 21 -6.92 10.69 -8.48
CA PRO A 21 -5.67 11.25 -8.00
C PRO A 21 -5.80 11.72 -6.56
N LEU A 22 -4.97 11.18 -5.66
CA LEU A 22 -4.77 11.79 -4.35
C LEU A 22 -4.03 13.12 -4.52
N ARG A 23 -4.52 14.19 -3.87
CA ARG A 23 -4.00 15.55 -4.02
C ARG A 23 -3.31 15.99 -2.74
N ALA A 24 -2.21 16.72 -2.88
CA ALA A 24 -1.50 17.30 -1.75
C ALA A 24 -2.36 18.31 -0.96
N SER A 25 -3.25 19.05 -1.65
CA SER A 25 -4.21 19.98 -1.03
C SER A 25 -5.14 19.30 -0.03
N ASP A 26 -5.41 18.01 -0.24
CA ASP A 26 -6.35 17.21 0.55
C ASP A 26 -5.58 16.32 1.54
N GLY A 27 -4.31 16.65 1.83
CA GLY A 27 -3.45 15.86 2.71
C GLY A 27 -3.08 14.49 2.14
N TRP A 28 -3.23 14.28 0.83
CA TRP A 28 -3.17 12.97 0.18
C TRP A 28 -4.19 11.97 0.73
N GLY A 29 -5.34 12.44 1.23
CA GLY A 29 -6.42 11.61 1.73
C GLY A 29 -7.28 11.01 0.62
N VAL A 30 -7.85 9.83 0.87
CA VAL A 30 -8.84 9.21 -0.02
C VAL A 30 -10.16 9.96 0.09
N ARG A 31 -10.70 10.37 -1.06
CA ARG A 31 -11.98 11.08 -1.19
C ARG A 31 -13.11 10.09 -1.48
N LEU A 32 -13.82 9.65 -0.46
CA LEU A 32 -14.87 8.61 -0.59
C LEU A 32 -16.05 9.05 -1.46
N ASP A 33 -16.34 10.35 -1.50
CA ASP A 33 -17.28 10.97 -2.42
C ASP A 33 -16.87 10.75 -3.89
N GLU A 34 -15.59 10.97 -4.20
CA GLU A 34 -15.04 10.70 -5.54
C GLU A 34 -15.01 9.20 -5.86
N VAL A 35 -14.70 8.35 -4.87
CA VAL A 35 -14.77 6.88 -5.03
C VAL A 35 -16.18 6.45 -5.37
N ALA A 36 -17.18 6.89 -4.60
CA ALA A 36 -18.58 6.56 -4.84
C ALA A 36 -19.05 7.02 -6.23
N ALA A 37 -18.70 8.24 -6.64
CA ALA A 37 -19.05 8.77 -7.96
C ALA A 37 -18.38 8.01 -9.13
N ALA A 38 -17.22 7.39 -8.90
CA ALA A 38 -16.50 6.62 -9.91
C ALA A 38 -17.00 5.17 -10.06
N ILE A 39 -17.80 4.66 -9.13
CA ILE A 39 -18.38 3.32 -9.21
C ILE A 39 -19.45 3.30 -10.30
N GLY A 40 -19.26 2.44 -11.29
CA GLY A 40 -20.20 2.17 -12.37
C GLY A 40 -20.74 0.74 -12.34
N PRO A 41 -21.69 0.39 -13.23
CA PRO A 41 -22.31 -0.94 -13.28
C PRO A 41 -21.32 -2.07 -13.59
N ASN A 42 -20.18 -1.74 -14.19
CA ASN A 42 -19.11 -2.67 -14.54
C ASN A 42 -17.91 -2.62 -13.57
N THR A 43 -17.97 -1.85 -12.48
CA THR A 43 -16.92 -1.87 -11.46
C THR A 43 -16.87 -3.25 -10.81
N ARG A 44 -15.66 -3.77 -10.57
CA ARG A 44 -15.43 -5.09 -9.96
C ARG A 44 -14.54 -5.04 -8.72
N ALA A 45 -13.65 -4.05 -8.67
CA ALA A 45 -12.72 -3.88 -7.57
C ALA A 45 -12.33 -2.41 -7.41
N ILE A 46 -11.94 -2.07 -6.20
CA ILE A 46 -11.24 -0.83 -5.85
C ILE A 46 -9.80 -1.21 -5.53
N TRP A 47 -8.84 -0.51 -6.14
CA TRP A 47 -7.43 -0.65 -5.79
C TRP A 47 -6.96 0.57 -5.00
N ILE A 48 -6.26 0.32 -3.89
CA ILE A 48 -5.66 1.36 -3.05
C ILE A 48 -4.23 0.96 -2.69
N ASN A 49 -3.37 1.96 -2.46
CA ASN A 49 -2.04 1.74 -1.88
C ASN A 49 -1.97 2.46 -0.54
N MET A 50 -1.91 1.69 0.54
CA MET A 50 -1.97 2.17 1.93
C MET A 50 -1.05 1.33 2.82
N PRO A 51 -0.01 1.91 3.43
CA PRO A 51 0.39 3.33 3.36
C PRO A 51 0.77 3.81 1.96
N HIS A 52 0.43 5.06 1.64
CA HIS A 52 0.45 5.58 0.28
C HIS A 52 1.84 5.96 -0.21
N ASN A 53 2.21 5.48 -1.39
CA ASN A 53 3.35 5.94 -2.17
C ASN A 53 2.91 7.01 -3.18
N PRO A 54 3.50 8.23 -3.19
CA PRO A 54 4.77 8.63 -2.56
C PRO A 54 4.66 9.40 -1.24
N SER A 55 3.46 9.71 -0.75
CA SER A 55 3.29 10.66 0.36
C SER A 55 3.70 10.12 1.72
N GLY A 56 3.68 8.80 1.92
CA GLY A 56 3.81 8.17 3.22
C GLY A 56 2.59 8.39 4.13
N THR A 57 1.46 8.85 3.59
CA THR A 57 0.22 9.09 4.36
C THR A 57 -0.59 7.82 4.56
N LEU A 58 -1.51 7.89 5.52
CA LEU A 58 -2.41 6.82 5.93
C LEU A 58 -3.83 7.37 5.97
N MET A 59 -4.81 6.53 5.63
CA MET A 59 -6.20 6.78 6.00
C MET A 59 -6.42 6.47 7.49
N SER A 60 -7.46 7.05 8.09
CA SER A 60 -7.90 6.68 9.44
C SER A 60 -8.59 5.30 9.44
N ARG A 61 -8.78 4.73 10.64
CA ARG A 61 -9.58 3.50 10.81
C ARG A 61 -11.03 3.70 10.37
N GLU A 62 -11.60 4.87 10.65
CA GLU A 62 -12.94 5.26 10.22
C GLU A 62 -13.04 5.32 8.69
N GLN A 63 -12.09 5.98 8.03
CA GLN A 63 -12.04 6.04 6.56
C GLN A 63 -11.89 4.65 5.93
N GLN A 64 -11.14 3.74 6.55
CA GLN A 64 -11.05 2.35 6.10
C GLN A 64 -12.38 1.62 6.23
N ALA A 65 -13.08 1.80 7.36
CA ALA A 65 -14.41 1.22 7.58
C ALA A 65 -15.43 1.76 6.56
N ASP A 66 -15.46 3.08 6.34
CA ASP A 66 -16.36 3.70 5.36
C ASP A 66 -16.07 3.22 3.92
N LEU A 67 -14.80 3.01 3.56
CA LEU A 67 -14.41 2.43 2.28
C LEU A 67 -14.90 0.99 2.14
N ILE A 68 -14.77 0.19 3.20
CA ILE A 68 -15.25 -1.19 3.25
C ILE A 68 -16.77 -1.22 3.08
N ASP A 69 -17.50 -0.40 3.82
CA ASP A 69 -18.96 -0.30 3.73
C ASP A 69 -19.41 0.13 2.33
N LEU A 70 -18.70 1.09 1.72
CA LEU A 70 -18.96 1.49 0.35
C LEU A 70 -18.74 0.32 -0.63
N ALA A 71 -17.62 -0.39 -0.53
CA ALA A 71 -17.34 -1.52 -1.41
C ALA A 71 -18.35 -2.65 -1.23
N ASP A 72 -18.76 -2.94 0.01
CA ASP A 72 -19.67 -4.03 0.33
C ASP A 72 -21.08 -3.80 -0.21
N ARG A 73 -21.60 -2.56 -0.11
CA ARG A 73 -22.89 -2.17 -0.74
C ARG A 73 -22.92 -2.42 -2.24
N HIS A 74 -21.77 -2.42 -2.90
CA HIS A 74 -21.63 -2.66 -4.34
C HIS A 74 -21.07 -4.04 -4.68
N GLY A 75 -20.82 -4.90 -3.68
CA GLY A 75 -20.23 -6.23 -3.87
C GLY A 75 -18.83 -6.21 -4.49
N LEU A 76 -18.05 -5.15 -4.24
CA LEU A 76 -16.73 -4.94 -4.85
C LEU A 76 -15.62 -5.56 -4.02
N HIS A 77 -14.56 -6.04 -4.67
CA HIS A 77 -13.32 -6.36 -3.96
C HIS A 77 -12.55 -5.08 -3.61
N ILE A 78 -11.80 -5.10 -2.51
CA ILE A 78 -10.79 -4.06 -2.24
C ILE A 78 -9.41 -4.71 -2.26
N LEU A 79 -8.60 -4.35 -3.25
CA LEU A 79 -7.19 -4.70 -3.28
C LEU A 79 -6.38 -3.58 -2.64
N SER A 80 -5.83 -3.87 -1.47
CA SER A 80 -4.92 -2.99 -0.75
C SER A 80 -3.48 -3.42 -0.95
N ASP A 81 -2.74 -2.61 -1.71
CA ASP A 81 -1.29 -2.66 -1.75
C ASP A 81 -0.74 -2.09 -0.44
N GLU A 82 -0.30 -3.01 0.42
CA GLU A 82 0.18 -2.79 1.78
C GLU A 82 1.71 -2.92 1.86
N VAL A 83 2.46 -2.64 0.79
CA VAL A 83 3.93 -2.83 0.79
C VAL A 83 4.69 -2.04 1.86
N TYR A 84 4.13 -0.94 2.38
CA TYR A 84 4.72 -0.16 3.48
C TYR A 84 4.17 -0.52 4.87
N ARG A 85 3.25 -1.48 4.96
CA ARG A 85 2.73 -1.98 6.24
C ARG A 85 3.90 -2.44 7.13
N MET A 86 3.79 -2.23 8.43
CA MET A 86 4.85 -2.44 9.44
C MET A 86 5.89 -1.31 9.53
N LEU A 87 5.86 -0.32 8.63
CA LEU A 87 6.69 0.90 8.72
C LEU A 87 5.90 2.12 9.21
N GLU A 88 4.80 1.94 9.93
CA GLU A 88 4.09 3.04 10.57
C GLU A 88 4.98 3.69 11.65
N HIS A 89 5.15 5.01 11.58
CA HIS A 89 6.02 5.73 12.52
C HIS A 89 5.45 5.70 13.93
N ASP A 90 4.12 5.71 14.05
CA ASP A 90 3.39 5.32 15.25
C ASP A 90 2.72 3.95 15.02
N PRO A 91 3.05 2.90 15.80
CA PRO A 91 2.41 1.59 15.65
C PRO A 91 0.88 1.61 15.80
N SER A 92 0.32 2.57 16.54
CA SER A 92 -1.15 2.70 16.73
C SER A 92 -1.89 3.09 15.45
N ASP A 93 -1.19 3.71 14.50
CA ASP A 93 -1.70 4.08 13.17
C ASP A 93 -1.89 2.87 12.25
N ARG A 94 -1.35 1.70 12.62
CA ARG A 94 -1.44 0.50 11.81
C ARG A 94 -2.89 0.02 11.69
N LEU A 95 -3.43 0.14 10.49
CA LEU A 95 -4.74 -0.39 10.12
C LEU A 95 -4.75 -1.93 10.19
N PRO A 96 -5.89 -2.59 10.42
CA PRO A 96 -6.02 -4.02 10.12
C PRO A 96 -5.72 -4.24 8.63
N ALA A 97 -5.04 -5.35 8.31
CA ALA A 97 -4.83 -5.73 6.92
C ALA A 97 -6.18 -5.91 6.22
N MET A 98 -6.32 -5.43 4.98
CA MET A 98 -7.56 -5.48 4.22
C MET A 98 -8.14 -6.89 4.13
N ALA A 99 -7.28 -7.90 3.94
CA ALA A 99 -7.65 -9.31 3.92
C ALA A 99 -8.30 -9.82 5.22
N THR A 100 -7.99 -9.19 6.36
CA THR A 100 -8.63 -9.51 7.65
C THR A 100 -9.85 -8.62 7.91
N ALA A 101 -9.76 -7.34 7.52
CA ALA A 101 -10.79 -6.34 7.77
C ALA A 101 -12.07 -6.57 6.95
N TYR A 102 -11.94 -7.12 5.74
CA TYR A 102 -13.04 -7.25 4.79
C TYR A 102 -13.07 -8.64 4.14
N SER A 103 -14.27 -9.21 3.97
CA SER A 103 -14.46 -10.55 3.40
C SER A 103 -14.01 -10.64 1.93
N ARG A 104 -14.17 -9.57 1.15
CA ARG A 104 -13.65 -9.40 -0.23
C ARG A 104 -12.38 -8.54 -0.26
N GLY A 105 -11.71 -8.43 0.87
CA GLY A 105 -10.46 -7.72 1.02
C GLY A 105 -9.29 -8.57 0.55
N ILE A 106 -8.37 -7.93 -0.17
CA ILE A 106 -7.14 -8.54 -0.69
C ILE A 106 -5.99 -7.66 -0.21
N SER A 107 -5.01 -8.24 0.47
CA SER A 107 -3.79 -7.55 0.89
C SER A 107 -2.61 -8.03 0.06
N VAL A 108 -1.85 -7.10 -0.49
CA VAL A 108 -0.61 -7.38 -1.23
C VAL A 108 0.56 -6.80 -0.45
N VAL A 109 1.56 -7.63 -0.15
CA VAL A 109 2.69 -7.27 0.71
C VAL A 109 4.00 -7.83 0.17
N THR A 110 5.11 -7.29 0.65
CA THR A 110 6.47 -7.64 0.20
C THR A 110 7.47 -7.57 1.33
N LEU A 111 8.53 -8.38 1.25
CA LEU A 111 9.70 -8.24 2.12
C LEU A 111 10.58 -7.03 1.76
N SER A 112 10.35 -6.41 0.60
CA SER A 112 11.23 -5.39 0.03
C SER A 112 11.30 -4.10 0.84
N LYS A 113 10.20 -3.63 1.43
CA LYS A 113 10.16 -2.32 2.12
C LYS A 113 10.34 -2.47 3.62
N PRO A 114 9.45 -3.16 4.36
CA PRO A 114 9.51 -3.13 5.81
C PRO A 114 10.76 -3.83 6.35
N TRP A 115 11.12 -4.94 5.73
CA TRP A 115 12.29 -5.73 6.09
C TRP A 115 13.57 -5.34 5.34
N GLY A 116 13.49 -4.47 4.33
CA GLY A 116 14.64 -4.08 3.51
C GLY A 116 15.25 -5.23 2.68
N ALA A 117 14.50 -6.31 2.48
CA ALA A 117 14.97 -7.54 1.86
C ALA A 117 14.58 -7.61 0.37
N CYS A 118 14.77 -6.52 -0.38
CA CYS A 118 14.38 -6.44 -1.79
C CYS A 118 15.07 -7.48 -2.68
N GLY A 119 16.31 -7.86 -2.35
CA GLY A 119 17.06 -8.90 -3.06
C GLY A 119 16.51 -10.32 -2.88
N VAL A 120 15.63 -10.56 -1.88
CA VAL A 120 14.99 -11.86 -1.66
C VAL A 120 13.86 -12.11 -2.67
N THR A 121 13.31 -11.03 -3.25
CA THR A 121 12.24 -11.06 -4.25
C THR A 121 10.99 -11.87 -3.85
N VAL A 122 10.63 -11.82 -2.56
CA VAL A 122 9.43 -12.48 -2.02
C VAL A 122 8.40 -11.46 -1.54
N GLY A 123 7.15 -11.74 -1.89
CA GLY A 123 5.93 -11.10 -1.39
C GLY A 123 4.80 -12.11 -1.43
N TRP A 124 3.61 -11.69 -1.00
CA TRP A 124 2.44 -12.56 -1.01
C TRP A 124 1.15 -11.77 -1.15
N VAL A 125 0.12 -12.48 -1.59
CA VAL A 125 -1.27 -12.03 -1.59
C VAL A 125 -1.99 -12.78 -0.48
N ALA A 126 -2.78 -12.06 0.31
CA ALA A 126 -3.67 -12.63 1.30
C ALA A 126 -5.12 -12.24 0.98
N SER A 127 -6.04 -13.19 1.07
CA SER A 127 -7.47 -12.98 0.91
C SER A 127 -8.23 -14.07 1.68
N ARG A 128 -9.47 -13.79 2.06
CA ARG A 128 -10.40 -14.80 2.59
C ARG A 128 -11.14 -15.56 1.48
N ASP A 129 -11.16 -14.99 0.28
CA ASP A 129 -11.72 -15.61 -0.91
C ASP A 129 -10.72 -16.64 -1.46
N ARG A 130 -11.00 -17.92 -1.25
CA ARG A 130 -10.12 -19.03 -1.67
C ARG A 130 -10.13 -19.23 -3.17
N ASP A 131 -11.30 -19.09 -3.81
CA ASP A 131 -11.44 -19.22 -5.25
C ASP A 131 -10.59 -18.15 -5.96
N LEU A 132 -10.54 -16.93 -5.40
CA LEU A 132 -9.64 -15.88 -5.87
C LEU A 132 -8.17 -16.24 -5.70
N ILE A 133 -7.77 -16.80 -4.56
CA ILE A 133 -6.37 -17.20 -4.33
C ILE A 133 -5.96 -18.30 -5.30
N ASP A 134 -6.82 -19.29 -5.53
CA ASP A 134 -6.55 -20.38 -6.48
C ASP A 134 -6.45 -19.82 -7.91
N ALA A 135 -7.35 -18.91 -8.31
CA ALA A 135 -7.27 -18.24 -9.62
C ALA A 135 -5.99 -17.39 -9.79
N VAL A 136 -5.51 -16.75 -8.72
CA VAL A 136 -4.23 -16.01 -8.73
C VAL A 136 -3.05 -16.98 -8.86
N ALA A 137 -3.07 -18.11 -8.17
CA ALA A 137 -2.05 -19.15 -8.28
C ALA A 137 -2.01 -19.76 -9.69
N ASP A 138 -3.17 -19.99 -10.29
CA ASP A 138 -3.28 -20.44 -11.68
C ASP A 138 -2.71 -19.39 -12.65
N ALA A 139 -3.06 -18.11 -12.46
CA ALA A 139 -2.55 -17.01 -13.27
C ALA A 139 -1.04 -16.81 -13.13
N GLN A 140 -0.48 -17.10 -11.95
CA GLN A 140 0.95 -17.00 -11.69
C GLN A 140 1.77 -17.87 -12.66
N TYR A 141 1.26 -19.03 -13.11
CA TYR A 141 1.96 -19.90 -14.06
C TYR A 141 2.27 -19.26 -15.42
N PHE A 142 1.54 -18.21 -15.82
CA PHE A 142 1.85 -17.45 -17.04
C PHE A 142 3.09 -16.55 -16.91
N GLY A 143 3.50 -16.21 -15.68
CA GLY A 143 4.67 -15.39 -15.41
C GLY A 143 5.83 -16.18 -14.80
N THR A 144 5.57 -16.85 -13.68
CA THR A 144 6.57 -17.57 -12.89
C THR A 144 5.94 -18.81 -12.26
N ALA A 145 6.55 -20.00 -12.37
CA ALA A 145 5.99 -21.19 -11.73
C ALA A 145 5.97 -21.08 -10.19
N CYS A 146 7.11 -20.78 -9.58
CA CYS A 146 7.24 -20.60 -8.13
C CYS A 146 8.46 -19.72 -7.79
N PRO A 147 8.54 -19.17 -6.58
CA PRO A 147 9.76 -18.54 -6.08
C PRO A 147 10.93 -19.53 -6.04
N ALA A 148 12.16 -19.04 -6.17
CA ALA A 148 13.34 -19.88 -6.00
C ALA A 148 13.43 -20.40 -4.55
N ARG A 149 13.80 -21.67 -4.37
CA ARG A 149 13.97 -22.27 -3.02
C ARG A 149 14.95 -21.48 -2.14
N SER A 150 15.99 -20.88 -2.73
CA SER A 150 16.91 -20.00 -2.02
C SER A 150 16.22 -18.73 -1.50
N SER A 151 15.33 -18.12 -2.29
CA SER A 151 14.50 -16.99 -1.88
C SER A 151 13.53 -17.37 -0.76
N GLU A 152 12.91 -18.55 -0.81
CA GLU A 152 12.04 -19.05 0.27
C GLU A 152 12.81 -19.19 1.59
N LEU A 153 14.00 -19.79 1.56
CA LEU A 153 14.85 -19.94 2.74
C LEU A 153 15.26 -18.57 3.31
N GLN A 154 15.66 -17.63 2.46
CA GLN A 154 16.00 -16.27 2.89
C GLN A 154 14.78 -15.53 3.44
N ALA A 155 13.61 -15.68 2.83
CA ALA A 155 12.37 -15.11 3.33
C ALA A 155 12.02 -15.63 4.73
N LEU A 156 12.18 -16.94 4.97
CA LEU A 156 12.00 -17.53 6.30
C LEU A 156 12.99 -16.95 7.33
N MET A 157 14.26 -16.75 6.96
CA MET A 157 15.25 -16.12 7.83
C MET A 157 14.86 -14.68 8.18
N VAL A 158 14.45 -13.90 7.17
CA VAL A 158 14.00 -12.50 7.33
C VAL A 158 12.78 -12.43 8.25
N LEU A 159 11.77 -13.28 8.02
CA LEU A 159 10.54 -13.30 8.82
C LEU A 159 10.80 -13.74 10.27
N ARG A 160 11.70 -14.70 10.49
CA ARG A 160 12.11 -15.10 11.85
C ARG A 160 12.86 -14.00 12.61
N ALA A 161 13.59 -13.14 11.89
CA ALA A 161 14.29 -11.99 12.45
C ALA A 161 13.47 -10.69 12.40
N SER A 162 12.15 -10.78 12.13
CA SER A 162 11.30 -9.63 11.82
C SER A 162 11.37 -8.53 12.86
N ASP A 163 11.24 -8.86 14.15
CA ASP A 163 11.19 -7.85 15.22
C ASP A 163 12.46 -6.98 15.25
N VAL A 164 13.63 -7.62 15.16
CA VAL A 164 14.94 -6.93 15.17
C VAL A 164 15.08 -6.05 13.93
N ILE A 165 14.71 -6.55 12.76
CA ILE A 165 14.81 -5.83 11.49
C ILE A 165 13.86 -4.62 11.48
N LEU A 166 12.59 -4.83 11.86
CA LEU A 166 11.57 -3.79 11.87
C LEU A 166 11.90 -2.69 12.89
N GLN A 167 12.34 -3.07 14.10
CA GLN A 167 12.76 -2.11 15.11
C GLN A 167 13.90 -1.21 14.61
N ARG A 168 14.93 -1.82 14.00
CA ARG A 168 16.05 -1.09 13.41
C ARG A 168 15.58 -0.17 12.28
N ASN A 169 14.76 -0.66 11.36
CA ASN A 169 14.33 0.10 10.18
C ASN A 169 13.41 1.27 10.58
N LEU A 170 12.51 1.08 11.55
CA LEU A 170 11.69 2.14 12.13
C LEU A 170 12.54 3.21 12.83
N ALA A 171 13.58 2.83 13.56
CA ALA A 171 14.50 3.79 14.18
C ALA A 171 15.20 4.66 13.13
N ILE A 172 15.64 4.06 12.02
CA ILE A 172 16.23 4.79 10.89
C ILE A 172 15.19 5.74 10.25
N ALA A 173 13.98 5.25 9.97
CA ALA A 173 12.93 6.04 9.35
C ALA A 173 12.54 7.25 10.23
N ARG A 174 12.36 7.05 11.54
CA ARG A 174 12.04 8.13 12.49
C ARG A 174 13.16 9.15 12.61
N ARG A 175 14.42 8.70 12.72
CA ARG A 175 15.58 9.60 12.74
C ARG A 175 15.64 10.45 11.46
N ASN A 176 15.50 9.82 10.30
CA ASN A 176 15.57 10.52 9.02
C ASN A 176 14.37 11.46 8.81
N LYS A 177 13.17 11.11 9.31
CA LYS A 177 12.02 12.01 9.34
C LYS A 177 12.33 13.27 10.15
N GLY A 178 12.95 13.16 11.32
CA GLY A 178 13.36 14.33 12.10
C GLY A 178 14.34 15.24 11.36
N LEU A 179 15.28 14.66 10.59
CA LEU A 179 16.18 15.43 9.72
C LEU A 179 15.42 16.16 8.60
N LEU A 180 14.45 15.48 7.98
CA LEU A 180 13.61 16.07 6.95
C LEU A 180 12.70 17.17 7.51
N GLU A 181 12.12 16.99 8.70
CA GLU A 181 11.34 18.03 9.39
C GLU A 181 12.18 19.29 9.64
N ALA A 182 13.41 19.12 10.11
CA ALA A 182 14.34 20.24 10.30
C ALA A 182 14.70 20.92 8.97
N PHE A 183 14.83 20.15 7.87
CA PHE A 183 15.03 20.71 6.53
C PHE A 183 13.80 21.53 6.08
N MET A 184 12.60 20.99 6.23
CA MET A 184 11.35 21.66 5.85
C MET A 184 11.10 22.92 6.67
N ALA A 185 11.48 22.93 7.96
CA ALA A 185 11.41 24.13 8.78
C ALA A 185 12.36 25.25 8.31
N ARG A 186 13.54 24.90 7.76
CA ARG A 186 14.50 25.88 7.23
C ARG A 186 14.17 26.38 5.83
N HIS A 187 13.45 25.58 5.04
CA HIS A 187 13.17 25.86 3.61
C HIS A 187 11.68 25.87 3.30
N GLY A 188 10.84 26.25 4.27
CA GLY A 188 9.37 26.29 4.12
C GLY A 188 8.88 27.34 3.13
N ASP A 189 9.73 28.31 2.77
CA ASP A 189 9.53 29.28 1.70
C ASP A 189 9.71 28.67 0.29
N LEU A 190 10.47 27.57 0.18
CA LEU A 190 10.74 26.88 -1.09
C LEU A 190 9.95 25.59 -1.25
N PHE A 191 9.57 24.94 -0.15
CA PHE A 191 8.93 23.63 -0.19
C PHE A 191 7.70 23.55 0.74
N THR A 192 6.68 22.85 0.27
CA THR A 192 5.54 22.41 1.09
C THR A 192 5.43 20.89 1.08
N TRP A 193 4.83 20.34 2.12
CA TRP A 193 4.67 18.89 2.26
C TRP A 193 3.56 18.53 3.22
N VAL A 194 3.16 17.26 3.17
CA VAL A 194 2.34 16.61 4.19
C VAL A 194 3.26 15.62 4.91
N PRO A 195 3.48 15.75 6.23
CA PRO A 195 4.38 14.85 6.95
C PRO A 195 3.95 13.38 6.77
N PRO A 196 4.87 12.47 6.40
CA PRO A 196 4.56 11.06 6.28
C PRO A 196 4.28 10.48 7.67
N ARG A 197 3.36 9.53 7.72
CA ARG A 197 3.03 8.75 8.93
C ARG A 197 3.57 7.32 8.85
N ALA A 198 4.01 6.88 7.68
CA ALA A 198 4.59 5.56 7.48
C ALA A 198 5.62 5.54 6.35
N GLY A 199 6.43 4.48 6.34
CA GLY A 199 7.43 4.23 5.31
C GLY A 199 8.69 5.09 5.45
N ALA A 200 9.58 4.98 4.48
CA ALA A 200 10.79 5.79 4.34
C ALA A 200 10.69 6.70 3.10
N ILE A 201 9.49 7.26 2.89
CA ILE A 201 9.12 8.06 1.73
C ILE A 201 8.39 9.33 2.18
N ALA A 202 8.47 10.38 1.37
CA ALA A 202 7.71 11.62 1.53
C ALA A 202 7.56 12.29 0.17
N ALA A 203 6.44 12.99 -0.04
CA ALA A 203 6.22 13.81 -1.22
C ALA A 203 6.40 15.29 -0.87
N LEU A 204 7.45 15.91 -1.41
CA LEU A 204 7.72 17.34 -1.26
C LEU A 204 7.26 18.05 -2.53
N ARG A 205 6.65 19.22 -2.38
CA ARG A 205 6.27 20.11 -3.47
C ARG A 205 7.18 21.34 -3.43
N PHE A 206 7.96 21.54 -4.49
CA PHE A 206 8.68 22.79 -4.72
C PHE A 206 7.70 23.90 -5.13
N LEU A 207 7.89 25.10 -4.59
CA LEU A 207 7.01 26.26 -4.80
C LEU A 207 7.45 27.16 -5.96
N GLY A 208 8.67 26.98 -6.47
CA GLY A 208 9.23 27.73 -7.59
C GLY A 208 8.98 27.11 -8.96
#